data_AF-A0A6I2FNQ9-F1
#
_entry.id   AF-A0A6I2FNQ9-F1
#
_cell.length_a   1.000
_cell.length_b   1.000
_cell.length_c   1.000
_cell.angle_alpha   90.00
_cell.angle_beta   90.00
_cell.angle_gamma   90.00
#
_symmetry.space_group_name_H-M   'P 1'
#
loop_
_entity.id
_entity.type
_entity.pdbx_description
1 polymer ?
#
loop_
_entity_poly.entity_id
_entity_poly.type
_entity_poly.pdbx_seq_one_letter_code
_entity_poly.pdbx_strand_id
1 'polypeptide(L)'
;MFDSYDSAEDSESAQARVFLAELEKHAVTLARRLQGAATIDVRRSLDAELASVRRYVDRIHRRFPGIAVHPFPGTPSGSPPP
;
A
#
# COMPACT_ATOMS: atom_id res chain seq x y z
N MET A 1 -13.13 -12.02 28.05
CA MET A 1 -13.19 -10.67 27.45
C MET A 1 -12.15 -10.63 26.34
N PHE A 2 -12.52 -11.04 25.12
CA PHE A 2 -11.61 -11.32 23.99
C PHE A 2 -12.10 -10.66 22.70
N ASP A 3 -12.82 -9.54 22.80
CA ASP A 3 -13.47 -8.88 21.65
C ASP A 3 -12.67 -7.69 21.11
N SER A 4 -11.63 -7.22 21.83
CA SER A 4 -10.90 -6.00 21.45
C SER A 4 -9.78 -6.20 20.43
N TYR A 5 -9.42 -7.45 20.08
CA TYR A 5 -8.36 -7.70 19.09
C TYR A 5 -8.88 -7.63 17.65
N ASP A 6 -10.08 -8.14 17.40
CA ASP A 6 -10.70 -8.15 16.07
C ASP A 6 -10.99 -6.72 15.57
N SER A 7 -11.56 -5.87 16.44
CA SER A 7 -11.85 -4.47 16.13
C SER A 7 -10.60 -3.58 15.97
N ALA A 8 -9.51 -3.93 16.67
CA ALA A 8 -8.23 -3.24 16.54
C ALA A 8 -7.52 -3.61 15.22
N GLU A 9 -7.53 -4.88 14.85
CA GLU A 9 -6.98 -5.35 13.57
C GLU A 9 -7.75 -4.78 12.37
N ASP A 10 -9.08 -4.68 12.44
CA ASP A 10 -9.88 -4.01 11.40
C ASP A 10 -9.58 -2.50 11.30
N SER A 11 -9.33 -1.85 12.44
CA SER A 11 -8.97 -0.42 12.48
C SER A 11 -7.58 -0.15 11.89
N GLU A 12 -6.58 -0.98 12.23
CA GLU A 12 -5.24 -0.92 11.65
C GLU A 12 -5.28 -1.20 10.13
N SER A 13 -6.10 -2.17 9.72
CA SER A 13 -6.31 -2.51 8.31
C SER A 13 -6.97 -1.37 7.52
N ALA A 14 -8.01 -0.76 8.09
CA ALA A 14 -8.68 0.40 7.50
C ALA A 14 -7.73 1.58 7.38
N GLN A 15 -6.92 1.84 8.41
CA GLN A 15 -5.92 2.92 8.39
C GLN A 15 -4.83 2.66 7.34
N ALA A 16 -4.36 1.41 7.22
CA ALA A 16 -3.40 1.03 6.19
C ALA A 16 -3.95 1.17 4.77
N ARG A 17 -5.25 0.88 4.54
CA ARG A 17 -5.94 1.15 3.25
C ARG A 17 -6.01 2.63 2.93
N VAL A 18 -6.37 3.47 3.89
CA VAL A 18 -6.41 4.93 3.71
C VAL A 18 -5.02 5.46 3.41
N PHE A 19 -4.02 5.02 4.17
CA PHE A 19 -2.63 5.41 3.98
C PHE A 19 -2.08 4.96 2.61
N LEU A 20 -2.47 3.77 2.13
CA LEU A 20 -2.16 3.30 0.79
C LEU A 20 -2.76 4.21 -0.29
N ALA A 21 -4.03 4.59 -0.16
CA ALA A 21 -4.68 5.50 -1.09
C ALA A 21 -4.04 6.91 -1.10
N GLU A 22 -3.55 7.38 0.04
CA GLU A 22 -2.77 8.63 0.13
C GLU A 22 -1.41 8.50 -0.54
N LEU A 23 -0.70 7.39 -0.33
CA LEU A 23 0.57 7.10 -1.00
C LEU A 23 0.41 7.05 -2.53
N GLU A 24 -0.67 6.47 -3.04
CA GLU A 24 -0.98 6.47 -4.47
C GLU A 24 -1.24 7.87 -5.03
N LYS A 25 -2.04 8.69 -4.33
CA LYS A 25 -2.25 10.10 -4.70
C LYS A 25 -0.94 10.89 -4.70
N HIS A 26 -0.09 10.63 -3.72
CA HIS A 26 1.23 11.25 -3.63
C HIS A 26 2.11 10.82 -4.81
N ALA A 27 2.13 9.53 -5.15
CA ALA A 27 2.87 9.01 -6.31
C ALA A 27 2.40 9.64 -7.63
N VAL A 28 1.10 9.79 -7.86
CA VAL A 28 0.54 10.47 -9.04
C VAL A 28 0.97 11.95 -9.06
N THR A 29 0.96 12.61 -7.90
CA THR A 29 1.36 14.01 -7.76
C THR A 29 2.86 14.18 -8.05
N LEU A 30 3.71 13.30 -7.52
CA LEU A 30 5.14 13.25 -7.80
C LEU A 30 5.41 12.99 -9.29
N ALA A 31 4.69 12.06 -9.91
CA ALA A 31 4.82 11.78 -11.34
C ALA A 31 4.46 13.00 -12.21
N ARG A 32 3.38 13.74 -11.86
CA ARG A 32 3.05 15.01 -12.53
C ARG A 32 4.14 16.07 -12.35
N ARG A 33 4.68 16.20 -11.13
CA ARG A 33 5.82 17.10 -10.87
C ARG A 33 7.06 16.70 -11.65
N LEU A 34 7.31 15.41 -11.83
CA LEU A 34 8.43 14.88 -12.59
C LEU A 34 8.33 15.26 -14.08
N GLN A 35 7.12 15.29 -14.64
CA GLN A 35 6.89 15.74 -16.02
C GLN A 35 7.18 17.24 -16.21
N GLY A 36 6.95 18.06 -15.18
CA GLY A 36 7.26 19.50 -15.19
C GLY A 36 8.64 19.86 -14.63
N ALA A 37 9.45 18.89 -14.23
CA ALA A 37 10.72 19.15 -13.55
C ALA A 37 11.77 19.69 -14.53
N ALA A 38 12.20 20.94 -14.31
CA ALA A 38 13.16 21.62 -15.16
C ALA A 38 14.63 21.21 -14.87
N THR A 39 14.93 20.67 -13.68
CA THR A 39 16.30 20.36 -13.27
C THR A 39 16.47 18.89 -12.89
N ILE A 40 17.68 18.37 -13.13
CA ILE A 40 18.06 17.00 -12.79
C ILE A 40 17.99 16.76 -11.28
N ASP A 41 18.33 17.76 -10.45
CA ASP A 41 18.27 17.63 -8.99
C ASP A 41 16.84 17.48 -8.47
N VAL A 42 15.89 18.25 -9.01
CA VAL A 42 14.46 18.10 -8.68
C VAL A 42 13.96 16.74 -9.12
N ARG A 43 14.34 16.29 -10.32
CA ARG A 43 13.97 14.97 -10.84
C ARG A 43 14.51 13.84 -9.96
N ARG A 44 15.79 13.92 -9.55
CA ARG A 44 16.42 12.97 -8.62
C ARG A 44 15.73 12.94 -7.25
N SER A 45 15.37 14.11 -6.71
CA SER A 45 14.63 14.20 -5.45
C SER A 45 13.26 13.52 -5.55
N LEU A 46 12.52 13.79 -6.62
CA LEU A 46 11.21 13.18 -6.88
C LEU A 46 11.32 11.66 -7.09
N ASP A 47 12.35 11.18 -7.80
CA ASP A 47 12.62 9.75 -7.96
C ASP A 47 12.94 9.06 -6.61
N ALA A 48 13.73 9.69 -5.74
CA ALA A 48 14.03 9.17 -4.41
C ALA A 48 12.77 9.10 -3.52
N GLU A 49 11.90 10.09 -3.65
CA GLU A 49 10.61 10.13 -2.94
C GLU A 49 9.68 9.03 -3.45
N LEU A 50 9.62 8.82 -4.76
CA LEU A 50 8.82 7.77 -5.40
C LEU A 50 9.33 6.36 -5.03
N ALA A 51 10.64 6.18 -4.92
CA ALA A 51 11.24 4.94 -4.41
C ALA A 51 10.87 4.68 -2.94
N SER A 52 10.80 5.74 -2.11
CA SER A 52 10.36 5.64 -0.72
C SER A 52 8.89 5.26 -0.62
N VAL A 53 8.02 5.90 -1.41
CA VAL A 53 6.59 5.55 -1.50
C VAL A 53 6.41 4.08 -1.86
N ARG A 54 7.12 3.57 -2.88
CA ARG A 54 7.07 2.15 -3.26
C ARG A 54 7.46 1.22 -2.11
N ARG A 55 8.52 1.55 -1.36
CA ARG A 55 8.93 0.76 -0.18
C ARG A 55 7.88 0.75 0.92
N TYR A 56 7.17 1.86 1.14
CA TYR A 56 6.07 1.91 2.10
C TYR A 56 4.91 1.03 1.66
N VAL A 57 4.52 1.06 0.39
CA VAL A 57 3.51 0.16 -0.19
C VAL A 57 3.91 -1.31 0.02
N ASP A 58 5.15 -1.67 -0.32
CA ASP A 58 5.67 -3.04 -0.12
C ASP A 58 5.60 -3.47 1.36
N ARG A 59 5.95 -2.55 2.27
CA ARG A 59 5.89 -2.80 3.72
C ARG A 59 4.45 -2.98 4.20
N ILE A 60 3.51 -2.19 3.69
CA ILE A 60 2.08 -2.32 4.03
C ILE A 60 1.54 -3.64 3.51
N HIS A 61 1.83 -4.02 2.26
CA HIS A 61 1.43 -5.30 1.70
C HIS A 61 2.03 -6.49 2.47
N ARG A 62 3.28 -6.39 2.93
CA ARG A 62 3.89 -7.43 3.79
C ARG A 62 3.27 -7.51 5.18
N ARG A 63 2.88 -6.38 5.76
CA ARG A 63 2.32 -6.33 7.12
C ARG A 63 0.84 -6.68 7.14
N PHE A 64 0.13 -6.33 6.08
CA PHE A 64 -1.31 -6.57 5.91
C PHE A 64 -1.55 -7.26 4.57
N PRO A 65 -1.25 -8.57 4.46
CA PRO A 65 -1.50 -9.32 3.24
C PRO A 65 -2.99 -9.30 2.86
N GLY A 66 -3.91 -9.19 3.82
CA GLY A 66 -5.35 -9.05 3.59
C GLY A 66 -5.80 -7.74 2.93
N ILE A 67 -4.93 -6.73 2.83
CA ILE A 67 -5.21 -5.49 2.08
C ILE A 67 -4.76 -5.63 0.63
N ALA A 68 -3.70 -6.39 0.38
CA ALA A 68 -3.25 -6.74 -0.97
C ALA A 68 -4.18 -7.78 -1.63
N VAL A 69 -4.84 -8.61 -0.83
CA VAL A 69 -5.76 -9.65 -1.26
C VAL A 69 -7.20 -9.12 -1.25
N HIS A 70 -7.55 -8.36 -2.28
CA HIS A 70 -8.92 -8.41 -2.78
C HIS A 70 -8.93 -8.97 -4.22
N PRO A 71 -8.84 -10.30 -4.36
CA PRO A 71 -9.56 -11.01 -5.40
C PRO A 71 -10.55 -11.94 -4.71
N PHE A 72 -11.79 -11.47 -4.51
CA PHE A 72 -12.96 -12.27 -4.14
C PHE A 72 -12.92 -13.05 -2.80
N PRO A 73 -13.94 -12.92 -1.94
CA PRO A 73 -14.23 -13.95 -0.94
C PRO A 73 -14.79 -15.17 -1.69
N GLY A 74 -13.93 -16.06 -2.19
CA GLY A 74 -14.43 -17.14 -3.04
C GLY A 74 -13.48 -18.24 -3.50
N THR A 75 -12.20 -18.25 -3.11
CA THR A 75 -11.36 -19.44 -3.34
C THR A 75 -11.15 -20.18 -2.03
N PRO A 76 -11.93 -21.26 -1.75
CA PRO A 76 -11.58 -22.16 -0.67
C PRO A 76 -10.20 -22.72 -0.99
N SER A 77 -9.30 -22.56 -0.01
CA SER A 77 -8.03 -23.24 0.09
C SER A 77 -8.15 -24.64 -0.49
N GLY A 78 -7.54 -24.84 -1.65
CA GLY A 78 -7.49 -26.14 -2.30
C GLY A 78 -6.74 -27.10 -1.40
N SER A 79 -7.49 -27.92 -0.67
CA SER A 79 -6.99 -29.20 -0.19
C SER A 79 -6.58 -30.05 -1.41
N PRO A 80 -5.34 -30.53 -1.51
CA PRO A 80 -5.12 -31.90 -1.96
C PRO A 80 -5.24 -32.84 -0.74
N PRO A 81 -5.40 -34.18 -0.83
CA PRO A 81 -5.61 -35.11 -1.95
C PRO A 81 -6.87 -36.00 -1.64
N PRO A 82 -7.08 -37.29 -2.02
CA PRO A 82 -6.17 -38.38 -2.46
C PRO A 82 -5.96 -38.51 -3.97
#